data_AF-A0A1D1XQQ2-F1
#
_entry.id   AF-A0A1D1XQQ2-F1
#
_cell.length_a   1.000
_cell.length_b   1.000
_cell.length_c   1.000
_cell.angle_alpha   90.00
_cell.angle_beta   90.00
_cell.angle_gamma   90.00
#
_symmetry.space_group_name_H-M   'P 1'
#
loop_
_entity.id
_entity.type
_entity.pdbx_description
1 polymer ?
#
loop_
_entity_poly.entity_id
_entity_poly.type
_entity_poly.pdbx_seq_one_letter_code
_entity_poly.pdbx_strand_id
1 'polypeptide(L)'
;LADESCIVGRDDEKERIIQLLLAPGAGAEQMSNMNKVHVLAIVGMGGVGKTTLAKLVLNDTKVKQHFQPNMWWVCVSEDFDLKRITREIIDSAAESNERKELSDISNWDSVKRRFKGVIAEKRFLL
;
A
#
# COMPACT_ATOMS: atom_id res chain seq x y z
N LEU A 1 -18.27 3.76 -3.09
CA LEU A 1 -17.07 3.90 -3.94
C LEU A 1 -17.51 4.52 -5.25
N ALA A 2 -16.70 5.40 -5.85
CA ALA A 2 -16.98 5.86 -7.20
C ALA A 2 -16.88 4.67 -8.16
N ASP A 3 -17.83 4.54 -9.07
CA ASP A 3 -17.76 3.58 -10.17
C ASP A 3 -16.59 3.98 -11.08
N GLU A 4 -15.70 3.05 -11.41
CA GLU A 4 -14.57 3.34 -12.31
C GLU A 4 -15.05 3.80 -13.68
N SER A 5 -16.26 3.37 -14.08
CA SER A 5 -16.89 3.76 -15.34
C SER A 5 -17.19 5.26 -15.46
N CYS A 6 -17.25 5.99 -14.34
CA CYS A 6 -17.56 7.42 -14.34
C CYS A 6 -16.32 8.32 -14.41
N ILE A 7 -15.12 7.75 -14.40
CA ILE A 7 -13.87 8.51 -14.42
C ILE A 7 -13.33 8.58 -15.85
N VAL A 8 -13.18 9.79 -16.37
CA VAL A 8 -12.75 10.05 -17.75
C VAL A 8 -11.51 10.94 -17.76
N GLY A 9 -10.61 10.72 -18.72
CA GLY A 9 -9.48 11.62 -18.99
C GLY A 9 -8.30 11.48 -18.02
N ARG A 10 -8.22 10.39 -17.27
CA ARG A 10 -7.14 10.10 -16.31
C ARG A 10 -6.23 8.94 -16.75
N ASP A 11 -6.41 8.44 -17.97
CA ASP A 11 -5.73 7.25 -18.47
C ASP A 11 -4.22 7.45 -18.57
N ASP A 12 -3.77 8.59 -19.08
CA ASP A 12 -2.34 8.91 -19.22
C ASP A 12 -1.64 9.01 -17.85
N GLU A 13 -2.27 9.69 -16.89
CA GLU A 13 -1.75 9.81 -15.52
C GLU A 13 -1.71 8.45 -14.82
N LYS A 14 -2.76 7.65 -14.99
CA LYS A 14 -2.83 6.28 -14.46
C LYS A 14 -1.70 5.42 -15.03
N GLU A 15 -1.53 5.36 -16.35
CA GLU A 15 -0.51 4.50 -16.98
C GLU A 15 0.90 4.97 -16.61
N ARG A 16 1.14 6.28 -16.50
CA ARG A 16 2.44 6.82 -16.03
C ARG A 16 2.77 6.35 -14.61
N ILE A 17 1.79 6.37 -13.71
CA ILE A 17 1.99 5.88 -12.33
C ILE A 17 2.27 4.36 -12.35
N ILE A 18 1.54 3.59 -13.14
CA ILE A 18 1.75 2.14 -13.27
C ILE A 18 3.17 1.85 -13.77
N GLN A 19 3.65 2.57 -14.77
CA GLN A 19 5.01 2.42 -15.28
C GLN A 19 6.06 2.71 -14.19
N LEU A 20 5.86 3.74 -13.37
CA LEU A 20 6.76 4.04 -12.25
C LEU A 20 6.74 2.95 -11.17
N LEU A 21 5.57 2.39 -10.88
CA LEU A 21 5.42 1.31 -9.89
C LEU A 21 6.01 -0.02 -10.36
N LEU A 22 5.98 -0.29 -11.67
CA LEU A 22 6.40 -1.56 -12.27
C LEU A 22 7.78 -1.50 -12.95
N ALA A 23 8.45 -0.35 -12.92
CA ALA A 23 9.72 -0.14 -13.61
C ALA A 23 10.81 -1.11 -13.11
N PRO A 24 11.61 -1.72 -14.02
CA PRO A 24 12.78 -2.50 -13.64
C PRO A 24 13.75 -1.61 -12.84
N GLY A 25 14.08 -2.00 -11.61
CA GLY A 25 14.88 -1.18 -10.69
C GLY A 25 14.09 -0.44 -9.60
N ALA A 26 12.75 -0.44 -9.64
CA ALA A 26 11.90 -0.03 -8.52
C ALA A 26 11.87 -1.07 -7.36
N GLY A 27 12.81 -2.02 -7.35
CA GLY A 27 12.87 -3.09 -6.36
C GLY A 27 14.03 -4.08 -6.47
N ALA A 28 14.87 -4.03 -7.51
CA ALA A 28 16.04 -4.90 -7.58
C ALA A 28 17.16 -4.31 -8.47
N GLU A 29 18.38 -4.35 -7.93
CA GLU A 29 19.68 -4.37 -8.61
C GLU A 29 20.25 -3.07 -9.18
N GLN A 30 20.83 -2.25 -8.29
CA GLN A 30 22.24 -1.85 -8.40
C GLN A 30 22.78 -1.45 -7.01
N MET A 31 23.82 -2.17 -6.58
CA MET A 31 24.85 -1.78 -5.60
C MET A 31 24.45 -1.54 -4.11
N SER A 32 24.88 -2.48 -3.27
CA SER A 32 25.28 -2.34 -1.85
C SER A 32 24.31 -1.68 -0.85
N ASN A 33 23.77 -2.51 0.06
CA ASN A 33 23.42 -2.14 1.44
C ASN A 33 22.44 -0.97 1.66
N MET A 34 21.17 -1.10 1.23
CA MET A 34 20.03 -0.59 2.01
C MET A 34 18.72 -1.16 1.44
N ASN A 35 17.86 -1.70 2.30
CA ASN A 35 16.46 -1.96 1.98
C ASN A 35 15.78 -0.63 1.60
N LYS A 36 15.77 -0.26 0.32
CA LYS A 36 15.15 0.97 -0.14
C LYS A 36 13.66 0.72 -0.41
N VAL A 37 12.82 1.35 0.40
CA VAL A 37 11.39 1.48 0.13
C VAL A 37 11.22 2.60 -0.90
N HIS A 38 10.51 2.32 -2.00
CA HIS A 38 10.17 3.31 -3.00
C HIS A 38 8.90 4.05 -2.58
N VAL A 39 8.91 5.39 -2.65
CA VAL A 39 7.77 6.24 -2.29
C VAL A 39 7.38 7.07 -3.51
N LEU A 40 6.10 6.99 -3.90
CA LEU A 40 5.51 7.80 -4.96
C LEU A 40 4.46 8.74 -4.38
N ALA A 41 4.72 10.04 -4.42
CA ALA A 41 3.80 11.05 -3.90
C ALA A 41 2.88 11.58 -5.01
N ILE A 42 1.57 11.62 -4.74
CA ILE A 42 0.56 12.29 -5.58
C ILE A 42 0.18 13.61 -4.89
N VAL A 43 0.60 14.74 -5.47
CA VAL A 43 0.44 16.08 -4.88
C VAL A 43 -0.43 16.95 -5.78
N GLY A 44 -1.21 17.84 -5.17
CA GLY A 44 -2.13 18.74 -5.88
C GLY A 44 -3.16 19.37 -4.95
N MET A 45 -3.93 20.33 -5.47
CA MET A 45 -4.95 21.05 -4.70
C MET A 45 -6.05 20.13 -4.15
N GLY A 46 -6.77 20.59 -3.13
CA GLY A 46 -7.97 19.92 -2.62
C GLY A 46 -9.01 19.71 -3.72
N GLY A 47 -9.76 18.60 -3.68
CA GLY A 47 -10.83 18.32 -4.65
C GLY A 47 -10.39 17.87 -6.05
N VAL A 48 -9.10 17.92 -6.39
CA VAL A 48 -8.62 17.56 -7.75
C VAL A 48 -8.69 16.06 -8.10
N GLY A 49 -9.07 15.19 -7.14
CA GLY A 49 -9.23 13.75 -7.38
C GLY A 49 -7.98 12.89 -7.17
N LYS A 50 -7.01 13.34 -6.35
CA LYS A 50 -5.78 12.56 -6.04
C LYS A 50 -6.08 11.15 -5.53
N THR A 51 -6.96 11.05 -4.53
CA THR A 51 -7.38 9.77 -3.96
C THR A 51 -8.11 8.90 -4.99
N THR A 52 -8.84 9.53 -5.92
CA THR A 52 -9.51 8.84 -7.03
C THR A 52 -8.49 8.23 -7.99
N LEU A 53 -7.46 8.99 -8.38
CA LEU A 53 -6.37 8.50 -9.23
C LEU A 53 -5.59 7.36 -8.56
N ALA A 54 -5.25 7.48 -7.28
CA ALA A 54 -4.59 6.42 -6.52
C ALA A 54 -5.41 5.12 -6.52
N LYS A 55 -6.73 5.22 -6.31
CA LYS A 55 -7.64 4.06 -6.35
C LYS A 55 -7.72 3.42 -7.73
N LEU A 56 -7.77 4.21 -8.79
CA LEU A 56 -7.74 3.69 -10.17
C LEU A 56 -6.48 2.87 -10.45
N VAL A 57 -5.33 3.34 -9.99
CA VAL A 57 -4.05 2.62 -10.12
C VAL A 57 -4.06 1.33 -9.32
N LEU A 58 -4.49 1.37 -8.06
CA LEU A 58 -4.54 0.18 -7.20
C LEU A 58 -5.56 -0.86 -7.68
N ASN A 59 -6.59 -0.42 -8.39
CA ASN A 59 -7.58 -1.33 -8.95
C ASN A 59 -7.15 -1.97 -10.27
N ASP A 60 -6.10 -1.44 -10.91
CA ASP A 60 -5.57 -1.97 -12.16
C ASP A 60 -5.06 -3.40 -12.01
N THR A 61 -5.37 -4.24 -13.01
CA THR A 61 -5.02 -5.66 -12.99
C THR A 61 -3.52 -5.88 -12.97
N LYS A 62 -2.72 -5.06 -13.68
CA LYS A 62 -1.26 -5.19 -13.71
C LYS A 62 -0.68 -4.95 -12.31
N VAL A 63 -1.18 -3.91 -11.63
CA VAL A 63 -0.76 -3.54 -10.27
C VAL A 63 -1.17 -4.62 -9.27
N LYS A 64 -2.41 -5.10 -9.33
CA LYS A 64 -2.89 -6.21 -8.48
C LYS A 64 -2.07 -7.47 -8.67
N GLN A 65 -1.87 -7.92 -9.90
CA GLN A 65 -1.08 -9.12 -10.21
C GLN A 65 0.37 -8.97 -9.77
N HIS A 66 0.92 -7.77 -9.87
CA HIS A 66 2.21 -7.49 -9.29
C HIS A 66 2.09 -7.64 -7.77
N PHE A 67 1.40 -6.78 -7.03
CA PHE A 67 1.59 -6.66 -5.58
C PHE A 67 0.78 -7.62 -4.70
N GLN A 68 -0.20 -8.36 -5.23
CA GLN A 68 -0.95 -9.34 -4.44
C GLN A 68 -0.05 -10.49 -3.95
N PRO A 69 -0.29 -11.02 -2.74
CA PRO A 69 -1.41 -10.67 -1.85
C PRO A 69 -1.20 -9.43 -0.97
N ASN A 70 0.00 -8.83 -1.00
CA ASN A 70 0.44 -7.80 -0.05
C ASN A 70 0.17 -6.37 -0.56
N MET A 71 -1.11 -6.10 -0.87
CA MET A 71 -1.55 -4.77 -1.31
C MET A 71 -2.61 -4.26 -0.33
N TRP A 72 -2.27 -3.19 0.39
CA TRP A 72 -3.13 -2.62 1.43
C TRP A 72 -3.53 -1.19 1.08
N TRP A 73 -4.71 -0.78 1.56
CA TRP A 73 -5.17 0.60 1.47
C TRP A 73 -5.47 1.09 2.88
N VAL A 74 -4.73 2.09 3.34
CA VAL A 74 -4.91 2.67 4.67
C VAL A 74 -5.33 4.13 4.52
N CYS A 75 -6.38 4.51 5.23
CA CYS A 75 -6.78 5.90 5.34
C CYS A 75 -6.26 6.46 6.66
N VAL A 76 -5.45 7.52 6.60
CA VAL A 76 -4.93 8.19 7.80
C VAL A 76 -5.79 9.43 8.06
N SER A 77 -6.44 9.46 9.22
CA SER A 77 -7.19 10.63 9.72
C SER A 77 -6.26 11.67 10.34
N GLU A 78 -6.76 12.88 10.61
CA GLU A 78 -6.04 13.93 11.35
C GLU A 78 -5.58 13.44 12.74
N ASP A 79 -6.40 12.62 13.40
CA ASP A 79 -6.04 11.88 14.60
C ASP A 79 -5.11 10.72 14.25
N PHE A 80 -3.85 11.03 13.97
CA PHE A 80 -2.81 10.07 13.62
C PHE A 80 -2.43 9.18 14.81
N ASP A 81 -2.69 7.87 14.70
CA ASP A 81 -2.20 6.87 15.63
C ASP A 81 -1.44 5.77 14.86
N LEU A 82 -0.11 5.85 14.90
CA LEU A 82 0.78 4.91 14.24
C LEU A 82 0.52 3.46 14.66
N LYS A 83 0.20 3.22 15.93
CA LYS A 83 -0.02 1.87 16.46
C LYS A 83 -1.34 1.31 15.94
N ARG A 84 -2.39 2.13 15.89
CA ARG A 84 -3.68 1.76 15.28
C ARG A 84 -3.51 1.44 13.80
N ILE A 85 -2.87 2.33 13.05
CA ILE A 85 -2.60 2.16 11.61
C ILE A 85 -1.81 0.89 11.32
N THR A 86 -0.77 0.63 12.12
CA THR A 86 0.06 -0.57 11.94
C THR A 86 -0.75 -1.85 12.18
N ARG A 87 -1.66 -1.86 13.17
CA ARG A 87 -2.57 -3.00 13.40
C ARG A 87 -3.53 -3.20 12.24
N GLU A 88 -4.15 -2.12 11.72
CA GLU A 88 -5.07 -2.21 10.58
C GLU A 88 -4.41 -2.91 9.37
N ILE A 89 -3.13 -2.63 9.11
CA ILE A 89 -2.37 -3.32 8.06
C ILE A 89 -2.17 -4.80 8.39
N ILE A 90 -1.74 -5.13 9.62
CA ILE A 90 -1.53 -6.52 10.04
C ILE A 90 -2.85 -7.32 9.95
N ASP A 91 -3.96 -6.75 10.42
CA ASP A 91 -5.28 -7.40 10.42
C ASP A 91 -5.81 -7.61 9.00
N SER A 92 -5.47 -6.71 8.07
CA SER A 92 -5.77 -6.87 6.64
C SER A 92 -4.87 -7.87 5.94
N ALA A 93 -3.68 -8.16 6.49
CA ALA A 93 -2.75 -9.16 5.97
C ALA A 93 -3.04 -10.59 6.46
N ALA A 94 -3.68 -10.70 7.63
CA ALA A 94 -3.94 -11.96 8.31
C ALA A 94 -5.08 -12.76 7.68
N GLU A 95 -4.87 -14.06 7.51
CA GLU A 95 -5.95 -15.00 7.18
C GLU A 95 -6.94 -15.11 8.36
N SER A 96 -8.17 -15.56 8.09
CA SER A 96 -9.28 -15.56 9.07
C SER A 96 -8.97 -16.25 10.41
N ASN A 97 -8.03 -17.21 10.42
CA ASN A 97 -7.64 -17.96 11.62
C ASN A 97 -6.57 -17.25 12.46
N GLU A 98 -5.75 -16.38 11.86
CA GLU A 98 -4.72 -15.62 12.59
C GLU A 98 -5.27 -14.37 13.29
N ARG A 99 -6.42 -13.84 12.83
CA ARG A 99 -7.06 -12.63 13.39
C ARG A 99 -7.43 -12.75 14.87
N LYS A 100 -7.69 -13.95 15.37
CA LYS A 100 -8.01 -14.19 16.79
C LYS A 100 -6.80 -14.04 17.72
N GLU A 101 -5.57 -14.21 17.23
CA GLU A 101 -4.35 -14.02 18.04
C GLU A 101 -3.86 -12.56 18.05
N LEU A 102 -4.38 -11.71 17.15
CA LEU A 102 -3.97 -10.31 17.00
C LEU A 102 -4.60 -9.38 18.05
N SER A 103 -5.75 -9.76 18.64
CA SER A 103 -6.43 -9.01 19.70
C SER A 103 -5.57 -8.85 20.96
N ASP A 104 -4.61 -9.75 21.17
CA ASP A 104 -3.83 -9.83 22.41
C ASP A 104 -2.47 -9.11 22.32
N ILE A 105 -2.13 -8.58 21.14
CA ILE A 105 -0.86 -7.86 20.95
C ILE A 105 -1.01 -6.43 21.46
N SER A 106 -0.85 -6.20 22.76
CA SER A 106 -0.95 -4.86 23.34
C SER A 106 0.35 -4.05 23.23
N ASN A 107 1.53 -4.69 23.25
CA ASN A 107 2.81 -3.99 23.24
C ASN A 107 3.27 -3.57 21.83
N TRP A 108 3.82 -2.35 21.71
CA TRP A 108 4.30 -1.78 20.46
C TRP A 108 5.43 -2.58 19.82
N ASP A 109 6.34 -3.16 20.60
CA ASP A 109 7.43 -3.97 20.04
C ASP A 109 6.92 -5.25 19.38
N SER A 110 5.88 -5.85 19.95
CA SER A 110 5.22 -7.03 19.37
C SER A 110 4.49 -6.65 18.07
N VAL A 111 3.82 -5.50 18.03
CA VAL A 111 3.20 -4.95 16.80
C VAL A 111 4.26 -4.72 15.72
N LYS A 112 5.39 -4.07 16.05
CA LYS A 112 6.50 -3.88 15.09
C LYS A 112 7.05 -5.20 14.57
N ARG A 113 7.28 -6.17 15.46
CA ARG A 113 7.84 -7.47 15.07
C ARG A 113 6.90 -8.21 14.12
N ARG A 114 5.60 -8.19 14.39
CA ARG A 114 4.60 -8.82 13.52
C ARG A 114 4.50 -8.10 12.18
N PHE A 115 4.44 -6.76 12.20
CA PHE A 115 4.44 -5.96 10.97
C PHE A 115 5.67 -6.26 10.11
N LYS A 116 6.87 -6.32 10.71
CA LYS A 116 8.09 -6.76 10.01
C LYS A 116 7.93 -8.14 9.38
N GLY A 117 7.34 -9.10 10.08
CA GLY A 117 7.06 -10.44 9.53
C GLY A 117 6.05 -10.44 8.37
N VAL A 118 5.07 -9.52 8.37
CA VAL A 118 4.10 -9.37 7.29
C VAL A 118 4.76 -8.85 6.01
N ILE A 119 5.68 -7.89 6.12
CA ILE A 119 6.32 -7.22 4.98
C ILE A 119 7.69 -7.80 4.58
N ALA A 120 8.30 -8.63 5.43
CA ALA A 120 9.63 -9.18 5.17
C ALA A 120 9.63 -10.09 3.95
N GLU A 121 10.66 -9.94 3.11
CA GLU A 121 10.96 -10.80 1.95
C GLU A 121 9.88 -10.89 0.88
N LYS A 122 8.84 -10.06 1.00
CA LYS A 122 7.73 -10.00 0.04
C LYS A 122 7.69 -8.62 -0.59
N ARG A 123 7.30 -8.60 -1.86
CA ARG A 123 6.93 -7.36 -2.53
C ARG A 123 5.57 -6.91 -1.99
N PHE A 124 5.47 -5.63 -1.62
CA PHE A 124 4.26 -5.04 -1.06
C PHE A 124 3.99 -3.66 -1.64
N LEU A 125 2.73 -3.22 -1.56
CA LEU A 125 2.29 -1.86 -1.86
C LEU A 125 1.35 -1.40 -0.74
N LEU A 126 1.59 -0.20 -0.23
CA LEU A 126 0.89 0.38 0.91
C LEU A 126 0.41 1.80 0.58
#